data_AF-A0A0D1L4M2-F1
#
_entry.id   AF-A0A0D1L4M2-F1
#
_cell.length_a   1.000
_cell.length_b   1.000
_cell.length_c   1.000
_cell.angle_alpha   90.00
_cell.angle_beta   90.00
_cell.angle_gamma   90.00
#
_symmetry.space_group_name_H-M   'P 1'
#
loop_
_entity.id
_entity.type
_entity.pdbx_description
1 polymer ?
#
loop_
_entity_poly.entity_id
_entity_poly.type
_entity_poly.pdbx_seq_one_letter_code
_entity_poly.pdbx_strand_id
1 'polypeptide(L)'
;MEEIAHVELVQNTINALLDESGGEGVGSQGADQAPLDEAVKHANPHHYIIGAQSSLPVDAGGNPWNGSWVYNHGNLITDLLDNLLLESTGVLQKTRIYEMSSNQTFRETLAFLIVRDNAHQNAFAKALETLGVEWAKLLPVPNYE
;
A
#
# COMPACT_ATOMS: atom_id res chain seq x y z
N MET A 1 12.50 -10.54 3.67
CA MET A 1 11.50 -11.58 3.98
C MET A 1 10.20 -10.97 4.44
N GLU A 2 10.23 -9.98 5.35
CA GLU A 2 9.02 -9.30 5.85
C GLU A 2 8.20 -8.59 4.76
N GLU A 3 8.82 -7.76 3.91
CA GLU A 3 8.07 -7.04 2.87
C GLU A 3 7.36 -7.94 1.85
N ILE A 4 7.80 -9.18 1.68
CA ILE A 4 7.09 -10.16 0.83
C ILE A 4 5.76 -10.54 1.49
N ALA A 5 5.74 -10.70 2.81
CA ALA A 5 4.51 -10.95 3.56
C ALA A 5 3.60 -9.72 3.58
N HIS A 6 4.14 -8.50 3.54
CA HIS A 6 3.34 -7.29 3.37
C HIS A 6 2.64 -7.26 2.00
N VAL A 7 3.34 -7.64 0.92
CA VAL A 7 2.72 -7.79 -0.40
C VAL A 7 1.58 -8.80 -0.35
N GLU A 8 1.80 -9.98 0.24
CA GLU A 8 0.77 -11.00 0.41
C GLU A 8 -0.45 -10.49 1.19
N LEU A 9 -0.21 -9.81 2.32
CA LEU A 9 -1.27 -9.23 3.15
C LEU A 9 -2.09 -8.19 2.37
N VAL A 10 -1.42 -7.27 1.66
CA VAL A 10 -2.09 -6.25 0.84
C VAL A 10 -2.92 -6.89 -0.28
N GLN A 11 -2.38 -7.90 -0.95
CA GLN A 11 -3.11 -8.64 -2.00
C GLN A 11 -4.35 -9.34 -1.43
N ASN A 12 -4.23 -9.98 -0.28
CA ASN A 12 -5.35 -10.63 0.39
C ASN A 12 -6.44 -9.61 0.75
N THR A 13 -6.06 -8.48 1.34
CA THR A 13 -7.01 -7.41 1.68
C THR A 13 -7.71 -6.83 0.45
N ILE A 14 -7.00 -6.61 -0.66
CA ILE A 14 -7.62 -6.16 -1.91
C ILE A 14 -8.59 -7.22 -2.45
N ASN A 15 -8.19 -8.50 -2.46
CA ASN A 15 -9.05 -9.58 -2.92
C ASN A 15 -10.32 -9.68 -2.07
N ALA A 16 -10.21 -9.56 -0.74
CA ALA A 16 -11.37 -9.55 0.16
C ALA A 16 -12.31 -8.35 -0.07
N LEU A 17 -11.79 -7.20 -0.53
CA LEU A 17 -12.60 -6.03 -0.89
C LEU A 17 -13.25 -6.16 -2.27
N LEU A 18 -12.70 -6.98 -3.16
CA LEU A 18 -13.24 -7.27 -4.49
C LEU A 18 -14.18 -8.47 -4.50
N ASP A 19 -14.14 -9.30 -3.45
CA ASP A 19 -15.00 -10.48 -3.33
C ASP A 19 -16.48 -10.09 -3.43
N GLU A 20 -17.20 -10.76 -4.31
CA GLU A 20 -18.60 -10.50 -4.65
C GLU A 20 -18.94 -9.05 -5.06
N SER A 21 -17.96 -8.18 -5.34
CA SER A 21 -18.20 -6.76 -5.64
C SER A 21 -18.97 -6.55 -6.96
N GLY A 22 -18.95 -7.55 -7.83
CA GLY A 22 -19.75 -7.65 -9.06
C GLY A 22 -20.90 -8.67 -9.00
N GLY A 23 -21.22 -9.18 -7.80
CA GLY A 23 -22.26 -10.19 -7.57
C GLY A 23 -23.65 -9.59 -7.41
N GLU A 24 -24.64 -10.48 -7.23
CA GLU A 24 -26.03 -10.09 -6.95
C GLU A 24 -26.09 -9.22 -5.68
N GLY A 25 -26.80 -8.09 -5.77
CA GLY A 25 -26.90 -7.15 -4.66
C GLY A 25 -25.99 -5.95 -4.85
N VAL A 26 -24.68 -6.06 -4.57
CA VAL A 26 -23.77 -4.88 -4.56
C VAL A 26 -23.39 -4.41 -5.96
N GLY A 27 -23.07 -5.33 -6.88
CA GLY A 27 -22.57 -4.99 -8.21
C GLY A 27 -23.67 -4.84 -9.27
N SER A 28 -24.78 -5.56 -9.11
CA SER A 28 -25.87 -5.67 -10.09
C SER A 28 -27.00 -4.64 -9.92
N GLN A 29 -26.72 -3.47 -9.32
CA GLN A 29 -27.73 -2.43 -9.07
C GLN A 29 -27.99 -1.51 -10.27
N GLY A 30 -27.33 -1.77 -11.41
CA GLY A 30 -27.48 -0.98 -12.63
C GLY A 30 -28.92 -0.99 -13.15
N ALA A 31 -29.34 0.16 -13.69
CA ALA A 31 -30.69 0.31 -14.25
C ALA A 31 -30.94 -0.63 -15.44
N ASP A 32 -29.89 -1.04 -16.15
CA ASP A 32 -29.92 -1.95 -17.29
C ASP A 32 -29.80 -3.43 -16.91
N GLN A 33 -29.68 -3.74 -15.62
CA GLN A 33 -29.49 -5.09 -15.06
C GLN A 33 -28.19 -5.78 -15.50
N ALA A 34 -27.22 -5.04 -16.03
CA ALA A 34 -25.89 -5.60 -16.30
C ALA A 34 -25.17 -5.89 -14.97
N PRO A 35 -24.66 -7.12 -14.73
CA PRO A 35 -24.15 -7.52 -13.41
C PRO A 35 -22.98 -6.70 -12.85
N LEU A 36 -22.21 -6.02 -13.72
CA LEU A 36 -21.01 -5.26 -13.35
C LEU A 36 -21.14 -3.75 -13.56
N ASP A 37 -22.31 -3.25 -13.97
CA ASP A 37 -22.49 -1.84 -14.37
C ASP A 37 -22.06 -0.88 -13.26
N GLU A 38 -22.58 -1.06 -12.04
CA GLU A 38 -22.23 -0.20 -10.91
C GLU A 38 -20.81 -0.46 -10.40
N ALA A 39 -20.40 -1.74 -10.35
CA ALA A 39 -19.11 -2.15 -9.80
C ALA A 39 -17.91 -1.53 -10.54
N VAL A 40 -18.01 -1.37 -11.86
CA VAL A 40 -16.93 -0.83 -12.71
C VAL A 40 -16.85 0.70 -12.70
N LYS A 41 -17.96 1.41 -12.42
CA LYS A 41 -18.00 2.90 -12.44
C LYS A 41 -17.08 3.56 -11.42
N HIS A 42 -16.82 2.88 -10.30
CA HIS A 42 -16.10 3.44 -9.15
C HIS A 42 -14.79 2.72 -8.84
N ALA A 43 -14.35 1.82 -9.73
CA ALA A 43 -13.20 0.97 -9.51
C ALA A 43 -12.23 1.03 -10.69
N ASN A 44 -11.03 0.47 -10.49
CA ASN A 44 -10.15 0.17 -11.61
C ASN A 44 -10.81 -0.94 -12.47
N PRO A 45 -11.18 -0.68 -13.75
CA PRO A 45 -11.83 -1.68 -14.59
C PRO A 45 -10.97 -2.93 -14.80
N HIS A 46 -9.64 -2.83 -14.70
CA HIS A 46 -8.76 -3.99 -14.83
C HIS A 46 -9.00 -5.05 -13.75
N HIS A 47 -9.47 -4.68 -12.54
CA HIS A 47 -9.83 -5.67 -11.51
C HIS A 47 -10.93 -6.62 -12.01
N TYR A 48 -11.84 -6.17 -12.86
CA TYR A 48 -12.94 -7.00 -13.38
C TYR A 48 -12.61 -7.66 -14.73
N ILE A 49 -11.85 -6.98 -15.58
CA ILE A 49 -11.55 -7.48 -16.94
C ILE A 49 -10.39 -8.49 -16.93
N ILE A 50 -9.30 -8.18 -16.23
CA ILE A 50 -8.06 -8.98 -16.24
C ILE A 50 -7.89 -9.73 -14.92
N GLY A 51 -8.16 -9.06 -13.79
CA GLY A 51 -8.01 -9.62 -12.46
C GLY A 51 -9.11 -10.60 -12.06
N ALA A 52 -10.26 -10.62 -12.77
CA ALA A 52 -11.41 -11.44 -12.38
C ALA A 52 -11.77 -11.29 -10.88
N GLN A 53 -11.94 -10.05 -10.43
CA GLN A 53 -12.16 -9.64 -9.03
C GLN A 53 -10.96 -9.93 -8.10
N SER A 54 -9.73 -9.86 -8.64
CA SER A 54 -8.50 -9.97 -7.85
C SER A 54 -7.61 -8.73 -7.96
N SER A 55 -6.72 -8.61 -6.99
CA SER A 55 -5.60 -7.68 -6.98
C SER A 55 -4.71 -7.87 -8.20
N LEU A 56 -4.10 -6.75 -8.62
CA LEU A 56 -3.16 -6.68 -9.73
C LEU A 56 -1.90 -5.92 -9.26
N PRO A 57 -0.73 -6.19 -9.85
CA PRO A 57 0.51 -5.47 -9.54
C PRO A 57 0.53 -4.09 -10.23
N VAL A 58 -0.42 -3.24 -9.87
CA VAL A 58 -0.63 -1.90 -10.44
C VAL A 58 -0.79 -0.86 -9.34
N ASP A 59 -0.51 0.41 -9.67
CA ASP A 59 -0.83 1.53 -8.79
C ASP A 59 -2.34 1.89 -8.84
N ALA A 60 -2.75 2.88 -8.05
CA ALA A 60 -4.14 3.35 -8.00
C ALA A 60 -4.64 3.97 -9.32
N GLY A 61 -3.73 4.36 -10.23
CA GLY A 61 -4.06 4.81 -11.60
C GLY A 61 -4.11 3.68 -12.62
N GLY A 62 -3.79 2.45 -12.22
CA GLY A 62 -3.75 1.28 -13.10
C GLY A 62 -2.42 1.09 -13.85
N ASN A 63 -1.37 1.83 -13.52
CA ASN A 63 -0.06 1.64 -14.15
C ASN A 63 0.64 0.40 -13.57
N PRO A 64 1.23 -0.47 -14.39
CA PRO A 64 2.00 -1.62 -13.90
C PRO A 64 3.18 -1.20 -13.02
N TRP A 65 3.42 -1.97 -11.96
CA TRP A 65 4.65 -1.83 -11.18
C TRP A 65 5.88 -2.00 -12.08
N ASN A 66 6.90 -1.16 -11.86
CA ASN A 66 8.10 -1.14 -12.68
C ASN A 66 9.37 -1.32 -11.84
N GLY A 67 10.29 -2.16 -12.33
CA GLY A 67 11.62 -2.35 -11.73
C GLY A 67 12.46 -1.07 -11.65
N SER A 68 12.14 -0.03 -12.42
CA SER A 68 12.75 1.30 -12.30
C SER A 68 12.49 2.00 -10.97
N TRP A 69 11.58 1.49 -10.12
CA TRP A 69 11.33 2.01 -8.77
C TRP A 69 12.23 1.39 -7.71
N VAL A 70 13.11 0.45 -8.08
CA VAL A 70 14.09 -0.16 -7.18
C VAL A 70 15.37 0.66 -7.19
N TYR A 71 15.78 1.15 -6.02
CA TYR A 71 17.08 1.82 -5.83
C TYR A 71 18.08 0.86 -5.20
N ASN A 72 19.25 0.75 -5.83
CA ASN A 72 20.43 0.07 -5.33
C ASN A 72 21.64 0.70 -6.01
N HIS A 73 22.31 1.59 -5.29
CA HIS A 73 23.42 2.38 -5.80
C HIS A 73 24.78 1.70 -5.58
N GLY A 74 24.81 0.59 -4.85
CA GLY A 74 26.05 -0.07 -4.45
C GLY A 74 26.84 0.72 -3.40
N ASN A 75 26.22 1.74 -2.79
CA ASN A 75 26.77 2.50 -1.69
C ASN A 75 25.80 2.43 -0.50
N LEU A 76 26.27 1.81 0.57
CA LEU A 76 25.43 1.52 1.74
C LEU A 76 24.79 2.78 2.35
N ILE A 77 25.47 3.92 2.36
CA ILE A 77 24.95 5.14 2.97
C ILE A 77 23.79 5.68 2.13
N THR A 78 23.96 5.77 0.81
CA THR A 78 22.88 6.24 -0.07
C THR A 78 21.70 5.28 -0.06
N ASP A 79 21.96 3.97 -0.08
CA ASP A 79 20.90 2.97 -0.06
C ASP A 79 20.10 3.00 1.25
N LEU A 80 20.76 3.25 2.40
CA LEU A 80 20.07 3.43 3.68
C LEU A 80 19.23 4.72 3.73
N LEU A 81 19.68 5.79 3.08
CA LEU A 81 18.89 7.03 2.95
C LEU A 81 17.65 6.81 2.09
N ASP A 82 17.78 6.11 0.96
CA ASP A 82 16.63 5.76 0.11
C ASP A 82 15.65 4.85 0.84
N ASN A 83 16.14 3.87 1.60
CA ASN A 83 15.29 2.99 2.42
C ASN A 83 14.51 3.78 3.48
N LEU A 84 15.17 4.70 4.20
CA LEU A 84 14.50 5.54 5.19
C LEU A 84 13.44 6.44 4.53
N LEU A 85 13.75 7.02 3.36
CA LEU A 85 12.79 7.81 2.58
C LEU A 85 11.60 6.96 2.12
N LEU A 86 11.86 5.76 1.62
CA LEU A 86 10.85 4.83 1.13
C LEU A 86 9.84 4.52 2.24
N GLU A 87 10.31 4.12 3.42
CA GLU A 87 9.45 3.83 4.58
C GLU A 87 8.69 5.06 5.09
N SER A 88 9.32 6.25 5.05
CA SER A 88 8.65 7.51 5.43
C SER A 88 7.51 7.87 4.49
N THR A 89 7.72 7.69 3.18
CA THR A 89 6.66 7.90 2.19
C THR A 89 5.60 6.80 2.24
N GLY A 90 5.98 5.58 2.60
CA GLY A 90 5.06 4.46 2.86
C GLY A 90 4.05 4.80 3.95
N VAL A 91 4.53 5.27 5.11
CA VAL A 91 3.64 5.73 6.20
C VAL A 91 2.71 6.84 5.72
N LEU A 92 3.27 7.88 5.07
CA LEU A 92 2.47 9.01 4.58
C LEU A 92 1.35 8.59 3.62
N GLN A 93 1.63 7.65 2.72
CA GLN A 93 0.62 7.17 1.78
C GLN A 93 -0.41 6.30 2.47
N LYS A 94 0.02 5.37 3.34
CA LYS A 94 -0.89 4.48 4.07
C LYS A 94 -1.83 5.26 5.00
N THR A 95 -1.37 6.32 5.67
CA THR A 95 -2.24 7.17 6.49
C THR A 95 -3.28 7.93 5.68
N ARG A 96 -2.92 8.47 4.52
CA ARG A 96 -3.90 9.10 3.60
C ARG A 96 -4.94 8.08 3.13
N ILE A 97 -4.50 6.87 2.75
CA ILE A 97 -5.41 5.79 2.33
C ILE A 97 -6.32 5.35 3.47
N TYR A 98 -5.83 5.34 4.71
CA TYR A 98 -6.61 5.03 5.92
C TYR A 98 -7.80 5.98 6.08
N GLU A 99 -7.61 7.26 5.76
CA GLU A 99 -8.66 8.29 5.79
C GLU A 99 -9.68 8.15 4.64
N MET A 100 -9.31 7.48 3.54
CA MET A 100 -10.16 7.33 2.34
C MET A 100 -11.21 6.23 2.43
N SER A 101 -11.19 5.39 3.46
CA SER A 101 -12.13 4.28 3.62
C SER A 101 -12.59 4.15 5.06
N SER A 102 -13.84 3.71 5.27
CA SER A 102 -14.39 3.38 6.59
C SER A 102 -14.42 1.87 6.87
N ASN A 103 -13.98 1.03 5.92
CA ASN A 103 -13.93 -0.42 6.11
C ASN A 103 -12.94 -0.78 7.22
N GLN A 104 -13.42 -1.43 8.29
CA GLN A 104 -12.62 -1.70 9.49
C GLN A 104 -11.47 -2.67 9.21
N THR A 105 -11.72 -3.78 8.50
CA THR A 105 -10.70 -4.77 8.14
C THR A 105 -9.59 -4.17 7.27
N PHE A 106 -9.95 -3.30 6.33
CA PHE A 106 -8.98 -2.56 5.52
C PHE A 106 -8.13 -1.62 6.38
N ARG A 107 -8.78 -0.88 7.29
CA ARG A 107 -8.09 -0.01 8.24
C ARG A 107 -7.16 -0.77 9.18
N GLU A 108 -7.53 -1.97 9.64
CA GLU A 108 -6.66 -2.83 10.44
C GLU A 108 -5.41 -3.26 9.68
N THR A 109 -5.55 -3.63 8.39
CA THR A 109 -4.42 -3.92 7.52
C THR A 109 -3.46 -2.72 7.43
N LEU A 110 -4.00 -1.53 7.16
CA LEU A 110 -3.21 -0.32 7.05
C LEU A 110 -2.55 0.07 8.39
N ALA A 111 -3.28 -0.03 9.50
CA ALA A 111 -2.75 0.27 10.83
C ALA A 111 -1.58 -0.65 11.20
N PHE A 112 -1.71 -1.95 10.90
CA PHE A 112 -0.62 -2.91 11.06
C PHE A 112 0.60 -2.47 10.24
N LEU A 113 0.42 -2.21 8.94
CA LEU A 113 1.52 -1.83 8.05
C LEU A 113 2.17 -0.50 8.46
N ILE A 114 1.40 0.50 8.90
CA ILE A 114 1.94 1.78 9.40
C ILE A 114 2.88 1.55 10.59
N VAL A 115 2.52 0.66 11.52
CA VAL A 115 3.38 0.32 12.66
C VAL A 115 4.65 -0.42 12.19
N ARG A 116 4.55 -1.29 11.18
CA ARG A 116 5.71 -1.98 10.62
C ARG A 116 6.65 -1.02 9.90
N ASP A 117 6.15 -0.15 9.04
CA ASP A 117 6.94 0.89 8.39
C ASP A 117 7.65 1.79 9.42
N ASN A 118 6.97 2.19 10.51
CA ASN A 118 7.61 2.95 11.60
C ASN A 118 8.77 2.17 12.25
N ALA A 119 8.62 0.85 12.41
CA ALA A 119 9.71 0.01 12.91
C ALA A 119 10.89 -0.04 11.91
N HIS A 120 10.61 -0.05 10.60
CA HIS A 120 11.63 -0.01 9.56
C HIS A 120 12.34 1.34 9.49
N GLN A 121 11.61 2.46 9.58
CA GLN A 121 12.20 3.80 9.69
C GLN A 121 13.21 3.85 10.85
N ASN A 122 12.81 3.35 12.02
CA ASN A 122 13.68 3.30 13.19
C ASN A 122 14.91 2.41 12.96
N ALA A 123 14.76 1.26 12.30
CA ALA A 123 15.87 0.37 11.98
C ALA A 123 16.89 1.03 11.03
N PHE A 124 16.43 1.66 9.94
CA PHE A 124 17.30 2.34 8.99
C PHE A 124 17.94 3.59 9.57
N ALA A 125 17.20 4.41 10.32
CA ALA A 125 17.76 5.54 11.07
C ALA A 125 18.83 5.07 12.05
N LYS A 126 18.61 3.94 12.76
CA LYS A 126 19.61 3.40 13.68
C LYS A 126 20.88 2.93 12.96
N ALA A 127 20.75 2.38 11.75
CA ALA A 127 21.91 2.03 10.93
C ALA A 127 22.68 3.29 10.48
N LEU A 128 21.98 4.36 10.07
CA LEU A 128 22.61 5.63 9.72
C LEU A 128 23.26 6.32 10.93
N GLU A 129 22.70 6.16 12.13
CA GLU A 129 23.27 6.70 13.37
C GLU A 129 24.67 6.17 13.70
N THR A 130 25.05 4.98 13.21
CA THR A 130 26.41 4.48 13.38
C THR A 130 27.46 5.33 12.66
N LEU A 131 27.02 6.25 11.79
CA LEU A 131 27.85 7.17 11.03
C LEU A 131 27.97 8.56 11.72
N GLY A 132 27.33 8.74 12.89
CA GLY A 132 27.50 9.93 13.73
C GLY A 132 26.43 11.02 13.61
N VAL A 133 25.30 10.75 12.94
CA VAL A 133 24.15 11.66 12.85
C VAL A 133 22.96 11.08 13.60
N GLU A 134 22.35 11.82 14.52
CA GLU A 134 21.22 11.38 15.35
C GLU A 134 19.87 11.46 14.60
N TRP A 135 19.62 10.54 13.67
CA TRP A 135 18.42 10.50 12.82
C TRP A 135 17.12 10.23 13.58
N ALA A 136 17.14 9.48 14.69
CA ALA A 136 15.93 9.15 15.44
C ALA A 136 15.19 10.39 15.98
N LYS A 137 15.87 11.53 16.13
CA LYS A 137 15.26 12.79 16.58
C LYS A 137 14.27 13.38 15.57
N LEU A 138 14.34 12.97 14.30
CA LEU A 138 13.46 13.45 13.24
C LEU A 138 12.23 12.56 13.04
N LEU A 139 12.21 11.35 13.63
CA LEU A 139 11.18 10.34 13.41
C LEU A 139 10.07 10.38 14.49
N PRO A 140 8.85 9.89 14.19
CA PRO A 140 8.40 9.36 12.90
C PRO A 140 8.18 10.46 11.85
N VAL A 141 8.37 10.11 10.58
CA VAL A 141 8.00 10.98 9.46
C VAL A 141 6.95 10.28 8.62
N PRO A 142 5.78 10.90 8.39
CA PRO A 142 5.24 12.09 9.06
C PRO A 142 4.94 11.86 10.55
N ASN A 143 4.96 12.93 11.35
CA ASN A 143 4.53 12.89 12.75
C ASN A 143 3.06 13.33 12.87
N TYR A 144 2.24 12.49 13.50
CA TYR A 144 0.81 12.71 13.73
C TYR A 144 0.44 12.84 15.22
N GLU A 145 1.45 12.89 16.11
CA GLU A 145 1.28 13.28 17.52
C GLU A 145 1.11 14.80 17.69
#